data_AF-A0AAU9M885-F1
#
_entry.id   AF-A0AAU9M885-F1
#
_cell.length_a   1.000
_cell.length_b   1.000
_cell.length_c   1.000
_cell.angle_alpha   90.00
_cell.angle_beta   90.00
_cell.angle_gamma   90.00
#
_symmetry.space_group_name_H-M   'P 1'
#
loop_
_entity.id
_entity.type
_entity.pdbx_description
1 polymer ?
#
loop_
_entity_poly.entity_id
_entity_poly.type
_entity_poly.pdbx_seq_one_letter_code
_entity_poly.pdbx_strand_id
1 'polypeptide(L)'
;MVYGPDPIRSISGLLYPNILISNNPSCKGDWYHNHSNKMLTLSIASSTSAITATPKTTFTSSTKSSFNGIRIAHVLPSPAVRATTTPRQSVVMMAKKEEELKEIRAKTTEEINDEIVDLKGELFMLRLQRSARNEFKSSEFRRMRKRVARMLTVKREREIDDGVGKRQSRKLDRQWRKSIVPRPPPSLLKLQEEEAAEEAKESASAST
;
A
#
# COMPACT_ATOMS: atom_id res chain seq x y z
N MET A 1 -33.35 -51.02 -16.30
CA MET A 1 -32.63 -49.75 -16.13
C MET A 1 -33.34 -48.69 -16.95
N VAL A 2 -34.27 -47.95 -16.33
CA VAL A 2 -34.99 -46.84 -16.96
C VAL A 2 -35.12 -45.79 -15.87
N TYR A 3 -34.37 -44.68 -15.99
CA TYR A 3 -34.59 -43.50 -15.17
C TYR A 3 -35.25 -42.45 -16.07
N GLY A 4 -36.56 -42.26 -15.87
CA GLY A 4 -37.30 -41.08 -16.32
C GLY A 4 -37.18 -39.94 -15.29
N PRO A 5 -37.54 -38.70 -15.69
CA PRO A 5 -37.37 -37.50 -14.87
C PRO A 5 -38.61 -37.21 -14.00
N ASP A 6 -38.45 -36.24 -13.09
CA ASP A 6 -39.45 -35.40 -12.37
C ASP A 6 -39.31 -35.46 -10.82
N PRO A 7 -39.88 -34.53 -10.00
CA PRO A 7 -40.36 -33.15 -10.26
C PRO A 7 -39.93 -32.13 -9.16
N ILE A 8 -40.28 -30.87 -9.44
CA ILE A 8 -40.29 -29.69 -8.57
C ILE A 8 -41.01 -29.95 -7.21
N ARG A 9 -40.43 -29.49 -6.09
CA ARG A 9 -41.15 -29.24 -4.83
C ARG A 9 -40.78 -27.90 -4.20
N SER A 10 -41.78 -27.01 -4.23
CA SER A 10 -41.96 -25.85 -3.38
C SER A 10 -41.98 -26.25 -1.89
N ILE A 11 -41.24 -25.52 -1.04
CA ILE A 11 -41.52 -25.47 0.40
C ILE A 11 -41.53 -24.00 0.83
N SER A 12 -42.74 -23.55 1.10
CA SER A 12 -43.15 -22.38 1.85
C SER A 12 -42.59 -22.36 3.28
N GLY A 13 -42.16 -21.17 3.70
CA GLY A 13 -42.37 -20.55 5.01
C GLY A 13 -42.36 -21.39 6.29
N LEU A 14 -41.31 -21.23 7.09
CA LEU A 14 -41.34 -21.26 8.55
C LEU A 14 -40.43 -20.12 9.05
N LEU A 15 -41.02 -19.04 9.55
CA LEU A 15 -41.17 -18.72 10.97
C LEU A 15 -39.90 -18.06 11.58
N TYR A 16 -40.00 -16.75 11.80
CA TYR A 16 -39.09 -15.84 12.51
C TYR A 16 -38.79 -16.30 13.97
N PRO A 17 -37.69 -15.85 14.60
CA PRO A 17 -37.73 -14.55 15.30
C PRO A 17 -36.50 -13.64 15.14
N ASN A 18 -36.84 -12.35 14.95
CA ASN A 18 -36.13 -11.16 15.39
C ASN A 18 -35.01 -11.38 16.42
N ILE A 19 -33.77 -11.12 16.04
CA ILE A 19 -32.70 -10.79 16.99
C ILE A 19 -32.72 -9.28 17.18
N LEU A 20 -33.28 -8.87 18.31
CA LEU A 20 -33.19 -7.53 18.85
C LEU A 20 -31.72 -7.07 18.89
N ILE A 21 -31.44 -5.94 18.23
CA ILE A 21 -30.26 -5.12 18.51
C ILE A 21 -30.49 -4.47 19.88
N SER A 22 -29.98 -5.12 20.94
CA SER A 22 -29.84 -4.51 22.25
C SER A 22 -28.70 -3.49 22.19
N ASN A 23 -29.06 -2.21 22.16
CA ASN A 23 -28.19 -1.13 22.58
C ASN A 23 -28.01 -1.22 24.10
N ASN A 24 -26.87 -1.75 24.55
CA ASN A 24 -26.49 -1.66 25.96
C ASN A 24 -25.13 -0.94 26.12
N PRO A 25 -25.13 0.35 26.51
CA PRO A 25 -23.93 1.10 26.83
C PRO A 25 -23.57 0.91 28.30
N SER A 26 -22.91 -0.20 28.64
CA SER A 26 -22.39 -0.40 30.01
C SER A 26 -21.08 -1.16 30.01
N CYS A 27 -20.01 -0.47 29.61
CA CYS A 27 -18.63 -0.79 29.99
C CYS A 27 -17.87 0.54 30.18
N LYS A 28 -18.31 1.34 31.16
CA LYS A 28 -17.44 2.33 31.81
C LYS A 28 -16.56 1.54 32.78
N GLY A 29 -15.34 1.24 32.33
CA GLY A 29 -14.29 0.67 33.17
C GLY A 29 -13.37 1.77 33.63
N ASP A 30 -13.39 2.02 34.93
CA ASP A 30 -12.64 3.03 35.64
C ASP A 30 -11.12 2.88 35.45
N TRP A 31 -10.48 3.94 34.99
CA TRP A 31 -9.04 4.16 35.16
C TRP A 31 -8.81 5.59 35.66
N TYR A 32 -9.31 5.88 36.85
CA TYR A 32 -8.72 6.89 37.71
C TYR A 32 -7.67 6.20 38.59
N HIS A 33 -6.39 6.39 38.27
CA HIS A 33 -5.33 6.42 39.27
C HIS A 33 -4.55 7.72 39.10
N ASN A 34 -4.86 8.60 40.04
CA ASN A 34 -4.29 9.90 40.31
C ASN A 34 -2.84 9.70 40.78
N HIS A 35 -1.85 10.13 39.99
CA HIS A 35 -0.48 10.27 40.48
C HIS A 35 -0.12 11.74 40.58
N SER A 36 -0.17 12.18 41.83
CA SER A 36 0.19 13.46 42.39
C SER A 36 1.57 13.95 41.97
N ASN A 37 1.62 15.25 41.66
CA ASN A 37 2.83 16.05 41.56
C ASN A 37 3.64 15.97 42.87
N LYS A 38 4.91 15.56 42.79
CA LYS A 38 5.94 15.89 43.78
C LYS A 38 7.23 16.32 43.09
N MET A 39 7.53 17.61 43.22
CA MET A 39 8.83 18.25 43.01
C MET A 39 9.65 18.17 44.30
N LEU A 40 10.93 17.75 44.21
CA LEU A 40 12.07 18.08 45.12
C LEU A 40 13.38 17.69 44.37
N THR A 41 14.14 18.64 43.79
CA THR A 41 15.38 19.31 44.31
C THR A 41 16.68 18.48 44.38
N LEU A 42 17.64 18.87 43.50
CA LEU A 42 19.12 18.97 43.62
C LEU A 42 19.95 17.81 44.22
N SER A 43 20.92 17.27 43.45
CA SER A 43 22.38 17.50 43.65
C SER A 43 23.31 16.60 42.80
N ILE A 44 24.20 17.27 42.08
CA ILE A 44 25.62 17.02 41.71
C ILE A 44 26.25 15.69 42.15
N ALA A 45 26.77 14.92 41.18
CA ALA A 45 28.06 14.23 41.27
C ALA A 45 28.56 13.81 39.88
N SER A 46 29.65 14.42 39.43
CA SER A 46 30.50 13.95 38.32
C SER A 46 31.19 12.65 38.71
N SER A 47 31.29 11.70 37.79
CA SER A 47 32.37 10.70 37.80
C SER A 47 32.63 10.22 36.38
N THR A 48 33.78 10.65 35.87
CA THR A 48 34.45 10.18 34.66
C THR A 48 34.93 8.74 34.82
N SER A 49 34.65 7.89 33.83
CA SER A 49 35.59 6.85 33.42
C SER A 49 35.33 6.44 31.97
N ALA A 50 36.34 6.64 31.12
CA ALA A 50 36.53 5.93 29.87
C ALA A 50 36.68 4.41 30.18
N ILE A 51 36.33 3.48 29.28
CA ILE A 51 37.23 2.82 28.30
C ILE A 51 36.46 1.87 27.34
N THR A 52 37.02 1.73 26.13
CA THR A 52 37.04 0.55 25.22
C THR A 52 35.82 0.15 24.39
N ALA A 53 36.00 0.27 23.07
CA ALA A 53 35.18 -0.27 22.00
C ALA A 53 35.52 -1.76 21.73
N THR A 54 34.48 -2.58 21.53
CA THR A 54 34.52 -3.79 20.68
C THR A 54 33.13 -3.99 20.05
N PRO A 55 32.98 -4.21 18.72
CA PRO A 55 31.70 -4.59 18.15
C PRO A 55 31.63 -6.13 18.06
N LYS A 56 30.83 -6.76 18.92
CA LYS A 56 30.46 -8.18 18.77
C LYS A 56 28.95 -8.30 18.65
N THR A 57 28.44 -8.02 17.46
CA THR A 57 27.03 -8.27 17.11
C THR A 57 26.90 -9.69 16.60
N THR A 58 26.75 -10.66 17.50
CA THR A 58 26.14 -11.95 17.17
C THR A 58 24.66 -11.72 16.94
N PHE A 59 24.26 -11.65 15.66
CA PHE A 59 22.87 -11.61 15.23
C PHE A 59 22.27 -13.01 15.44
N THR A 60 21.79 -13.31 16.65
CA THR A 60 21.04 -14.53 16.91
C THR A 60 19.60 -14.30 16.48
N SER A 61 19.26 -14.74 15.27
CA SER A 61 17.88 -14.88 14.85
C SER A 61 17.19 -15.92 15.75
N SER A 62 16.40 -15.46 16.70
CA SER A 62 15.50 -16.29 17.50
C SER A 62 14.38 -16.86 16.62
N THR A 63 14.69 -17.89 15.83
CA THR A 63 13.68 -18.80 15.28
C THR A 63 13.52 -19.94 16.27
N LYS A 64 12.44 -19.90 17.06
CA LYS A 64 12.02 -21.01 17.90
C LYS A 64 11.56 -22.16 16.99
N SER A 65 12.43 -23.11 16.70
CA SER A 65 12.04 -24.43 16.22
C SER A 65 12.73 -25.50 17.07
N SER A 66 11.97 -26.51 17.50
CA SER A 66 12.42 -27.61 18.36
C SER A 66 13.02 -28.77 17.57
N PHE A 67 13.54 -28.52 16.37
CA PHE A 67 14.09 -29.58 15.53
C PHE A 67 15.58 -29.78 15.85
N ASN A 68 15.88 -30.75 16.72
CA ASN A 68 17.24 -31.22 16.99
C ASN A 68 17.71 -32.20 15.90
N GLY A 69 17.73 -31.74 14.64
CA GLY A 69 18.34 -32.46 13.53
C GLY A 69 19.83 -32.16 13.41
N ILE A 70 20.61 -33.15 12.99
CA ILE A 70 22.05 -33.06 12.71
C ILE A 70 22.31 -31.88 11.77
N ARG A 71 23.02 -30.85 12.25
CA ARG A 71 23.45 -29.72 11.44
C ARG A 71 24.62 -30.16 10.55
N ILE A 72 24.31 -30.63 9.35
CA ILE A 72 25.33 -30.80 8.30
C ILE A 72 25.78 -29.38 7.91
N ALA A 73 26.97 -29.01 8.39
CA ALA A 73 27.66 -27.79 8.01
C ALA A 73 28.04 -27.89 6.53
N HIS A 74 27.14 -27.46 5.65
CA HIS A 74 27.46 -27.20 4.26
C HIS A 74 28.33 -25.94 4.26
N VAL A 75 29.63 -26.12 4.04
CA VAL A 75 30.56 -25.04 3.75
C VAL A 75 30.13 -24.44 2.41
N LEU A 76 29.26 -23.42 2.47
CA LEU A 76 28.99 -22.57 1.31
C LEU A 76 30.30 -21.83 0.99
N PRO A 77 30.79 -21.88 -0.26
CA PRO A 77 31.84 -20.97 -0.69
C PRO A 77 31.39 -19.54 -0.40
N SER A 78 32.25 -18.76 0.23
CA SER A 78 32.03 -17.32 0.44
C SER A 78 31.57 -16.71 -0.89
N PRO A 79 30.46 -15.95 -0.94
CA PRO A 79 30.05 -15.30 -2.16
C PRO A 79 31.20 -14.39 -2.58
N ALA A 80 31.82 -14.71 -3.72
CA ALA A 80 32.77 -13.81 -4.36
C ALA A 80 32.07 -12.45 -4.48
N VAL A 81 32.67 -11.42 -3.90
CA VAL A 81 32.20 -10.04 -3.99
C VAL A 81 32.13 -9.70 -5.48
N ARG A 82 30.93 -9.78 -6.05
CA ARG A 82 30.69 -9.39 -7.44
C ARG A 82 30.95 -7.90 -7.53
N ALA A 83 32.10 -7.54 -8.09
CA ALA A 83 32.50 -6.16 -8.32
C ALA A 83 31.46 -5.45 -9.21
N THR A 84 30.85 -4.42 -8.61
CA THR A 84 30.37 -3.16 -9.19
C THR A 84 29.83 -3.20 -10.62
N THR A 85 28.50 -3.22 -10.74
CA THR A 85 27.81 -2.70 -11.92
C THR A 85 28.03 -1.18 -12.04
N THR A 86 28.38 -0.75 -13.24
CA THR A 86 28.69 0.60 -13.71
C THR A 86 27.83 1.77 -13.15
N PRO A 87 28.43 2.93 -12.82
CA PRO A 87 27.74 4.08 -12.23
C PRO A 87 26.89 4.90 -13.21
N ARG A 88 26.99 4.67 -14.53
CA ARG A 88 26.25 5.46 -15.53
C ARG A 88 24.74 5.29 -15.45
N GLN A 89 24.26 4.08 -15.14
CA GLN A 89 22.80 3.82 -15.07
C GLN A 89 22.18 4.36 -13.79
N SER A 90 22.91 4.40 -12.67
CA SER A 90 22.38 4.92 -11.40
C SER A 90 22.16 6.43 -11.45
N VAL A 91 23.06 7.19 -12.09
CA VAL A 91 22.94 8.66 -12.23
C VAL A 91 21.68 9.05 -13.02
N VAL A 92 21.39 8.39 -14.14
CA VAL A 92 20.18 8.66 -14.95
C VAL A 92 18.90 8.33 -14.18
N MET A 93 18.91 7.27 -13.37
CA MET A 93 17.76 6.89 -12.53
C MET A 93 17.51 7.90 -11.39
N MET A 94 18.57 8.53 -10.88
CA MET A 94 18.46 9.58 -9.85
C MET A 94 17.88 10.87 -10.45
N ALA A 95 18.35 11.30 -11.63
CA ALA A 95 17.81 12.47 -12.32
C ALA A 95 16.28 12.36 -12.55
N LYS A 96 15.83 11.23 -13.13
CA LYS A 96 14.39 10.97 -13.34
C LYS A 96 13.60 10.97 -12.03
N LYS A 97 14.18 10.44 -10.95
CA LYS A 97 13.53 10.42 -9.64
C LYS A 97 13.36 11.82 -9.06
N GLU A 98 14.36 12.69 -9.24
CA GLU A 98 14.34 14.07 -8.77
C GLU A 98 13.35 14.92 -9.57
N GLU A 99 13.29 14.74 -10.88
CA GLU A 99 12.29 15.38 -11.75
C GLU A 99 10.87 15.01 -11.31
N GLU A 100 10.57 13.72 -11.16
CA GLU A 100 9.26 13.24 -10.68
C GLU A 100 8.92 13.81 -9.29
N LEU A 101 9.91 14.01 -8.40
CA LEU A 101 9.67 14.61 -7.08
C LEU A 101 9.39 16.10 -7.16
N LYS A 102 10.07 16.84 -8.04
CA LYS A 102 9.81 18.26 -8.30
C LYS A 102 8.40 18.44 -8.86
N GLU A 103 7.99 17.60 -9.81
CA GLU A 103 6.63 17.60 -10.35
C GLU A 103 5.57 17.40 -9.26
N ILE A 104 5.73 16.38 -8.42
CA ILE A 104 4.76 16.09 -7.36
C ILE A 104 4.66 17.25 -6.36
N ARG A 105 5.78 17.91 -6.04
CA ARG A 105 5.79 19.06 -5.14
C ARG A 105 5.11 20.30 -5.73
N ALA A 106 5.12 20.45 -7.05
CA ALA A 106 4.44 21.54 -7.75
C ALA A 106 2.91 21.38 -7.79
N LYS A 107 2.39 20.14 -7.76
CA LYS A 107 0.96 19.83 -7.86
C LYS A 107 0.17 20.19 -6.60
N THR A 108 -1.11 20.46 -6.77
CA THR A 108 -2.03 20.71 -5.63
C THR A 108 -2.39 19.40 -4.90
N THR A 109 -2.93 19.47 -3.69
CA THR A 109 -3.30 18.27 -2.91
C THR A 109 -4.45 17.47 -3.53
N GLU A 110 -5.34 18.15 -4.25
CA GLU A 110 -6.48 17.55 -4.97
C GLU A 110 -5.99 16.77 -6.19
N GLU A 111 -5.17 17.41 -7.03
CA GLU A 111 -4.52 16.76 -8.18
C GLU A 111 -3.73 15.51 -7.75
N ILE A 112 -3.02 15.57 -6.61
CA ILE A 112 -2.30 14.41 -6.07
C ILE A 112 -3.27 13.27 -5.73
N ASN A 113 -4.46 13.56 -5.20
CA ASN A 113 -5.43 12.51 -4.86
C ASN A 113 -6.01 11.87 -6.12
N ASP A 114 -6.34 12.67 -7.13
CA ASP A 114 -6.88 12.19 -8.40
C ASP A 114 -5.85 11.33 -9.14
N GLU A 115 -4.60 11.78 -9.24
CA GLU A 115 -3.51 11.01 -9.84
C GLU A 115 -3.25 9.69 -9.11
N ILE A 116 -3.40 9.65 -7.78
CA ILE A 116 -3.30 8.40 -7.01
C ILE A 116 -4.41 7.43 -7.41
N VAL A 117 -5.63 7.90 -7.66
CA VAL A 117 -6.76 7.06 -8.10
C VAL A 117 -6.50 6.54 -9.51
N ASP A 118 -6.09 7.40 -10.42
CA ASP A 118 -5.81 7.04 -11.82
C ASP A 118 -4.69 6.00 -11.94
N LEU A 119 -3.56 6.24 -11.27
CA LEU A 119 -2.44 5.28 -11.28
C LEU A 119 -2.82 3.93 -10.66
N LYS A 120 -3.74 3.89 -9.68
CA LYS A 120 -4.25 2.64 -9.12
C LYS A 120 -5.17 1.92 -10.12
N GLY A 121 -5.98 2.66 -10.89
CA GLY A 121 -6.81 2.14 -11.96
C GLY A 121 -5.97 1.52 -13.08
N GLU A 122 -4.95 2.25 -13.56
CA GLU A 122 -3.99 1.73 -14.54
C GLU A 122 -3.28 0.46 -14.02
N LEU A 123 -2.92 0.44 -12.74
CA LEU A 123 -2.25 -0.73 -12.14
C LEU A 123 -3.17 -1.95 -12.12
N PHE A 124 -4.47 -1.74 -11.93
CA PHE A 124 -5.47 -2.79 -12.02
C PHE A 124 -5.58 -3.33 -13.45
N MET A 125 -5.58 -2.47 -14.48
CA MET A 125 -5.54 -2.91 -15.88
C MET A 125 -4.30 -3.72 -16.21
N LEU A 126 -3.11 -3.28 -15.77
CA LEU A 126 -1.88 -4.07 -15.95
C LEU A 126 -1.96 -5.44 -15.28
N ARG A 127 -2.67 -5.57 -14.15
CA ARG A 127 -2.89 -6.88 -13.51
C ARG A 127 -3.79 -7.77 -14.37
N LEU A 128 -4.85 -7.22 -14.95
CA LEU A 128 -5.76 -7.94 -15.84
C LEU A 128 -5.02 -8.39 -17.12
N GLN A 129 -4.24 -7.50 -17.73
CA GLN A 129 -3.40 -7.79 -18.89
C GLN A 129 -2.40 -8.92 -18.58
N ARG A 130 -1.78 -8.88 -17.39
CA ARG A 130 -0.89 -9.94 -16.92
C ARG A 130 -1.60 -11.28 -16.73
N SER A 131 -2.82 -11.29 -16.20
CA SER A 131 -3.59 -12.53 -16.08
C SER A 131 -4.06 -13.07 -17.43
N ALA A 132 -4.37 -12.20 -18.38
CA ALA A 132 -4.71 -12.57 -19.76
C ALA A 132 -3.52 -13.13 -20.55
N ARG A 133 -2.29 -13.08 -19.99
CA ARG A 133 -1.03 -13.44 -20.65
C ARG A 133 -0.73 -12.62 -21.91
N ASN A 134 -1.25 -11.40 -21.99
CA ASN A 134 -0.89 -10.43 -23.01
C ASN A 134 0.54 -9.94 -22.77
N GLU A 135 1.19 -9.38 -23.79
CA GLU A 135 2.51 -8.77 -23.63
C GLU A 135 2.41 -7.45 -22.87
N PHE A 136 3.19 -7.30 -21.79
CA PHE A 136 3.27 -6.08 -20.99
C PHE A 136 4.69 -5.86 -20.46
N LYS A 137 5.02 -4.60 -20.15
CA LYS A 137 6.31 -4.22 -19.56
C LYS A 137 6.29 -4.40 -18.05
N SER A 138 7.12 -5.30 -17.51
CA SER A 138 7.21 -5.56 -16.06
C SER A 138 7.76 -4.39 -15.24
N SER A 139 8.50 -3.47 -15.89
CA SER A 139 8.97 -2.21 -15.29
C SER A 139 7.84 -1.32 -14.79
N GLU A 140 6.70 -1.30 -15.49
CA GLU A 140 5.59 -0.39 -15.19
C GLU A 140 4.96 -0.70 -13.84
N PHE A 141 4.84 -1.98 -13.47
CA PHE A 141 4.43 -2.38 -12.12
C PHE A 141 5.28 -1.78 -11.02
N ARG A 142 6.60 -1.68 -11.23
CA ARG A 142 7.52 -1.10 -10.24
C ARG A 142 7.48 0.42 -10.28
N ARG A 143 7.42 1.01 -11.48
CA ARG A 143 7.35 2.46 -11.70
C ARG A 143 6.10 3.05 -11.06
N MET A 144 4.92 2.54 -11.40
CA MET A 144 3.63 3.05 -10.89
C MET A 144 3.51 2.90 -9.38
N ARG A 145 3.89 1.75 -8.81
CA ARG A 145 3.90 1.57 -7.34
C ARG A 145 4.81 2.56 -6.64
N LYS A 146 6.01 2.81 -7.18
CA LYS A 146 6.93 3.81 -6.64
C LYS A 146 6.39 5.23 -6.79
N ARG A 147 5.70 5.55 -7.90
CA ARG A 147 5.10 6.87 -8.13
C ARG A 147 3.98 7.15 -7.12
N VAL A 148 3.07 6.20 -6.91
CA VAL A 148 2.04 6.28 -5.86
C VAL A 148 2.65 6.47 -4.47
N ALA A 149 3.72 5.72 -4.14
CA ALA A 149 4.39 5.86 -2.86
C ALA A 149 4.96 7.28 -2.64
N ARG A 150 5.58 7.88 -3.67
CA ARG A 150 6.12 9.25 -3.59
C ARG A 150 5.03 10.31 -3.45
N MET A 151 3.89 10.14 -4.12
CA MET A 151 2.75 11.04 -3.95
C MET A 151 2.19 10.99 -2.53
N LEU A 152 2.06 9.80 -1.95
CA LEU A 152 1.62 9.63 -0.57
C LEU A 152 2.62 10.20 0.45
N THR A 153 3.92 10.14 0.18
CA THR A 153 4.92 10.77 1.07
C THR A 153 4.80 12.29 1.04
N VAL A 154 4.68 12.92 -0.15
CA VAL A 154 4.52 14.37 -0.25
C VAL A 154 3.20 14.83 0.38
N LYS A 155 2.11 14.10 0.18
CA LYS A 155 0.84 14.37 0.88
C LYS A 155 1.02 14.33 2.40
N ARG A 156 1.76 13.35 2.92
CA ARG A 156 2.00 13.22 4.35
C ARG A 156 2.94 14.30 4.90
N GLU A 157 3.94 14.74 4.12
CA GLU A 157 4.80 15.88 4.47
C GLU A 157 3.95 17.14 4.66
N ARG A 158 3.05 17.45 3.72
CA ARG A 158 2.12 18.59 3.83
C ARG A 158 1.24 18.51 5.08
N GLU A 159 0.65 17.35 5.36
CA GLU A 159 -0.15 17.16 6.58
C GLU A 159 0.66 17.36 7.87
N ILE A 160 1.97 17.10 7.86
CA ILE A 160 2.85 17.33 9.01
C ILE A 160 3.13 18.81 9.17
N ASP A 161 3.36 19.52 8.07
CA ASP A 161 3.56 20.98 8.05
C ASP A 161 2.31 21.72 8.56
N ASP A 162 1.11 21.21 8.24
CA ASP A 162 -0.18 21.71 8.77
C ASP A 162 -0.38 21.38 10.27
N GLY A 163 0.52 20.63 10.90
CA GLY A 163 0.45 20.25 12.31
C GLY A 163 -0.51 19.09 12.61
N VAL A 164 -0.95 18.33 11.60
CA VAL A 164 -1.88 17.22 11.80
C VAL A 164 -1.18 16.00 12.41
N GLY A 165 -1.56 15.71 13.66
CA GLY A 165 -1.08 14.53 14.39
C GLY A 165 -1.44 13.20 13.73
N LYS A 166 -0.67 12.14 14.03
CA LYS A 166 -0.79 10.80 13.42
C LYS A 166 -2.19 10.17 13.56
N ARG A 167 -2.90 10.43 14.67
CA ARG A 167 -4.27 9.90 14.88
C ARG A 167 -5.29 10.57 13.96
N GLN A 168 -5.20 11.88 13.77
CA GLN A 168 -6.13 12.63 12.92
C GLN A 168 -5.91 12.29 11.45
N SER A 169 -4.65 12.24 11.00
CA SER A 169 -4.29 11.79 9.64
C SER A 169 -4.89 10.41 9.31
N ARG A 170 -4.84 9.44 10.22
CA ARG A 170 -5.47 8.12 10.01
C ARG A 170 -7.00 8.18 9.91
N LYS A 171 -7.66 9.09 10.62
CA LYS A 171 -9.12 9.27 10.51
C LYS A 171 -9.49 9.88 9.17
N LEU A 172 -8.77 10.91 8.75
CA LEU A 172 -8.94 11.57 7.45
C LEU A 172 -8.67 10.59 6.30
N ASP A 173 -7.58 9.81 6.35
CA ASP A 173 -7.28 8.79 5.33
C ASP A 173 -8.38 7.72 5.25
N ARG A 174 -8.90 7.25 6.39
CA ARG A 174 -10.03 6.31 6.41
C ARG A 174 -11.30 6.90 5.82
N GLN A 175 -11.60 8.17 6.10
CA GLN A 175 -12.76 8.86 5.55
C GLN A 175 -12.61 9.03 4.04
N TRP A 176 -11.44 9.51 3.58
CA TRP A 176 -11.13 9.64 2.16
C TRP A 176 -11.24 8.30 1.43
N ARG A 177 -10.65 7.23 1.96
CA ARG A 177 -10.74 5.90 1.36
C ARG A 177 -12.17 5.36 1.23
N LYS A 178 -13.08 5.78 2.11
CA LYS A 178 -14.51 5.42 2.04
C LYS A 178 -15.24 6.23 0.97
N SER A 179 -14.84 7.48 0.73
CA SER A 179 -15.48 8.35 -0.26
C SER A 179 -14.98 8.11 -1.70
N ILE A 180 -13.93 7.31 -1.91
CA ILE A 180 -13.43 6.99 -3.25
C ILE A 180 -14.47 6.18 -4.02
N VAL A 181 -14.98 6.77 -5.10
CA VAL A 181 -15.78 6.07 -6.10
C VAL A 181 -14.83 5.50 -7.17
N PRO A 182 -14.89 4.20 -7.50
CA PRO A 182 -14.11 3.62 -8.57
C PRO A 182 -14.43 4.30 -9.92
N ARG A 183 -13.41 4.73 -10.64
CA ARG A 183 -13.53 5.31 -12.00
C ARG A 183 -12.70 4.49 -12.98
N PRO A 184 -13.13 4.36 -14.25
CA PRO A 184 -12.30 3.76 -15.29
C PRO A 184 -11.03 4.60 -15.49
N PRO A 185 -9.87 3.97 -15.71
CA PRO A 185 -8.63 4.71 -15.88
C PRO A 185 -8.66 5.54 -17.18
N PRO A 186 -8.05 6.74 -17.18
CA PRO A 186 -8.11 7.66 -18.31
C PRO A 186 -7.45 7.10 -19.59
N SER A 187 -6.52 6.16 -19.47
CA SER A 187 -5.91 5.49 -20.63
C SER A 187 -6.91 4.64 -21.41
N LEU A 188 -7.92 4.05 -20.75
CA LEU A 188 -8.96 3.29 -21.44
C LEU A 188 -9.95 4.21 -22.14
N LEU A 189 -10.31 5.33 -21.50
CA LEU A 189 -11.23 6.29 -22.08
C LEU A 189 -10.70 6.83 -23.42
N LYS A 190 -9.41 7.17 -23.47
CA LYS A 190 -8.78 7.65 -24.70
C LYS A 190 -8.81 6.63 -25.85
N LEU A 191 -8.54 5.36 -25.55
CA LEU A 191 -8.61 4.30 -26.57
C LEU A 191 -10.04 4.10 -27.08
N GLN A 192 -11.03 4.12 -26.19
CA GLN A 192 -12.43 3.98 -26.55
C GLN A 192 -12.96 5.18 -27.35
N GLU A 193 -12.54 6.40 -27.01
CA GLU A 193 -12.89 7.62 -27.73
C GLU A 193 -12.27 7.65 -29.14
N GLU A 194 -11.03 7.16 -29.28
CA GLU A 194 -10.36 7.02 -30.58
C GLU A 194 -11.03 5.97 -31.47
N GLU A 195 -11.34 4.79 -30.92
CA GLU A 195 -12.07 3.72 -31.62
C GLU A 195 -13.46 4.20 -32.08
N ALA A 196 -14.23 4.86 -31.20
CA ALA A 196 -15.54 5.40 -31.56
C ALA A 196 -15.46 6.51 -32.63
N ALA A 197 -14.39 7.31 -32.62
CA ALA A 197 -14.16 8.34 -33.64
C ALA A 197 -13.77 7.74 -34.99
N GLU A 198 -13.08 6.60 -35.02
CA GLU A 198 -12.80 5.84 -36.24
C GLU A 198 -14.06 5.18 -36.80
N GLU A 199 -14.87 4.55 -35.96
CA GLU A 199 -16.17 3.96 -36.37
C GLU A 199 -17.15 5.01 -36.91
N ALA A 200 -17.16 6.23 -36.34
CA ALA A 200 -17.96 7.34 -36.83
C ALA A 200 -17.51 7.84 -38.22
N LYS A 201 -16.19 7.82 -38.49
CA LYS A 201 -15.64 8.19 -39.80
C LYS A 201 -15.90 7.10 -40.84
N GLU A 202 -15.76 5.83 -40.45
CA GLU A 202 -16.01 4.69 -41.32
C GLU A 202 -17.48 4.60 -41.70
N SER A 203 -18.41 4.76 -40.75
CA SER A 203 -19.85 4.79 -41.01
C SER A 203 -20.31 5.99 -41.86
N ALA A 204 -19.69 7.17 -41.71
CA ALA A 204 -19.94 8.32 -42.58
C ALA A 204 -19.42 8.11 -44.01
N SER A 205 -18.31 7.38 -44.18
CA SER A 205 -17.77 7.04 -45.50
C SER A 205 -18.49 5.88 -46.20
N ALA A 206 -19.09 4.97 -45.43
CA ALA A 206 -19.85 3.82 -45.95
C ALA A 206 -21.29 4.17 -46.37
N SER A 207 -21.77 5.38 -46.06
CA SER A 207 -23.12 5.87 -46.37
C SER A 207 -23.17 6.93 -47.48
N THR A 208 -22.03 7.21 -48.13
CA THR A 208 -21.92 8.02 -49.36
C THR A 208 -21.65 7.10 -50.55
#